data_AF-A0A8T5M6P9-F1
#
_entry.id   AF-A0A8T5M6P9-F1
#
_cell.length_a   1.000
_cell.length_b   1.000
_cell.length_c   1.000
_cell.angle_alpha   90.00
_cell.angle_beta   90.00
_cell.angle_gamma   90.00
#
_symmetry.space_group_name_H-M   'P 1'
#
loop_
_entity.id
_entity.type
_entity.pdbx_description
1 polymer ?
#
loop_
_entity_poly.entity_id
_entity_poly.type
_entity_poly.pdbx_seq_one_letter_code
_entity_poly.pdbx_strand_id
1 'polypeptide(L)'
;MEGKVKFFNVGKGFGFIQGDDGDDYFVHVSALQKGVFLRENDRVSFDSAQGDRGLKAENVKLVTGEKAPAEEESTEESAEESTEEPAEEPAEEKSADDKEKEE
;
A
#
# COMPACT_ATOMS: atom_id res chain seq x y z
N MET A 1 6.98 -6.79 -4.73
CA MET A 1 7.66 -6.88 -6.05
C MET A 1 9.14 -6.52 -5.92
N GLU A 2 9.94 -6.90 -6.91
CA GLU A 2 11.36 -6.57 -7.00
C GLU A 2 11.64 -5.80 -8.29
N GLY A 3 12.68 -4.97 -8.27
CA GLY A 3 13.09 -4.23 -9.45
C GLY A 3 14.45 -3.58 -9.29
N LYS A 4 14.85 -2.91 -10.36
CA LYS A 4 16.12 -2.22 -10.45
C LYS A 4 15.88 -0.73 -10.54
N VAL A 5 16.57 0.05 -9.71
CA VAL A 5 16.47 1.50 -9.75
C VAL A 5 17.05 2.00 -11.07
N LYS A 6 16.18 2.57 -11.92
CA LYS A 6 16.55 3.14 -13.22
C LYS A 6 17.20 4.50 -13.04
N PHE A 7 16.68 5.28 -12.10
CA PHE A 7 17.22 6.58 -11.71
C PHE A 7 16.59 7.02 -10.39
N PHE A 8 17.37 7.69 -9.54
CA PHE A 8 16.85 8.33 -8.34
C PHE A 8 17.57 9.66 -8.10
N ASN A 9 16.81 10.73 -7.86
CA ASN A 9 17.34 12.05 -7.53
C ASN A 9 17.12 12.35 -6.05
N VAL A 10 18.17 12.17 -5.25
CA VAL A 10 18.13 12.45 -3.81
C VAL A 10 17.85 13.93 -3.53
N GLY A 11 18.35 14.85 -4.36
CA GLY A 11 18.15 16.29 -4.18
C GLY A 11 16.71 16.75 -4.39
N LYS A 12 15.97 16.10 -5.30
CA LYS A 12 14.54 16.37 -5.52
C LYS A 12 13.61 15.40 -4.79
N GLY A 13 14.13 14.28 -4.28
CA GLY A 13 13.37 13.28 -3.54
C GLY A 13 12.45 12.40 -4.38
N PHE A 14 12.75 12.18 -5.66
CA PHE A 14 11.96 11.28 -6.53
C PHE A 14 12.83 10.45 -7.46
N GLY A 15 12.29 9.35 -7.96
CA GLY A 15 12.94 8.50 -8.95
C GLY A 15 11.99 7.52 -9.62
N PHE A 16 12.58 6.59 -10.37
CA PHE A 16 11.87 5.52 -11.07
C PHE A 16 12.58 4.18 -10.85
N ILE A 17 11.78 3.16 -10.58
CA ILE A 17 12.20 1.78 -10.43
C ILE A 17 11.61 1.00 -11.60
N GLN A 18 12.46 0.28 -12.31
CA GLN A 18 12.02 -0.66 -13.33
C GLN A 18 11.73 -2.00 -12.66
N GLY A 19 10.47 -2.42 -12.65
CA GLY A 19 10.07 -3.73 -12.16
C GLY A 19 10.57 -4.84 -13.08
N ASP A 20 10.67 -6.07 -12.55
CA ASP A 20 11.02 -7.23 -13.36
C ASP A 20 9.94 -7.57 -14.41
N ASP A 21 8.69 -7.17 -14.14
CA ASP A 21 7.55 -7.22 -15.07
C ASP A 21 7.72 -6.30 -16.30
N GLY A 22 8.68 -5.37 -16.26
CA GLY A 22 8.98 -4.42 -17.34
C GLY A 22 8.31 -3.04 -17.19
N ASP A 23 7.43 -2.87 -16.21
CA ASP A 23 6.77 -1.61 -15.89
C ASP A 23 7.68 -0.64 -15.10
N ASP A 24 7.48 0.66 -15.32
CA ASP A 24 8.16 1.73 -14.59
C ASP A 24 7.29 2.21 -13.41
N TYR A 25 7.82 2.08 -12.18
CA TYR A 25 7.17 2.49 -10.95
C TYR A 25 7.76 3.80 -10.43
N PHE A 26 6.88 4.75 -10.11
CA PHE A 26 7.29 6.02 -9.53
C PHE A 26 7.60 5.87 -8.03
N VAL A 27 8.78 6.33 -7.59
CA VAL A 27 9.17 6.31 -6.17
C VAL A 27 9.39 7.73 -5.64
N HIS A 28 8.87 7.99 -4.44
CA HIS A 28 9.10 9.22 -3.69
C HIS A 28 9.96 8.95 -2.45
N VAL A 29 10.75 9.93 -2.02
CA VAL A 29 11.58 9.83 -0.80
C VAL A 29 10.74 9.54 0.45
N SER A 30 9.47 9.96 0.47
CA SER A 30 8.53 9.64 1.55
C SER A 30 8.17 8.15 1.65
N ALA A 31 8.33 7.39 0.57
CA ALA A 31 8.10 5.95 0.56
C ALA A 31 9.36 5.15 0.95
N LEU A 32 10.49 5.83 1.20
CA LEU A 32 11.73 5.23 1.68
C LEU A 32 11.76 5.25 3.21
N GLN A 33 12.28 4.18 3.81
CA GLN A 33 12.56 4.16 5.24
C GLN A 33 13.71 5.11 5.60
N LYS A 34 13.71 5.62 6.84
CA LYS A 34 14.77 6.50 7.33
C LYS A 34 16.12 5.78 7.25
N GLY A 35 17.10 6.40 6.59
CA GLY A 35 18.44 5.82 6.40
C GLY A 35 18.59 4.94 5.15
N VAL A 36 17.51 4.72 4.39
CA VAL A 36 17.57 4.02 3.09
C VAL A 36 17.79 5.04 1.97
N PHE A 37 18.81 4.80 1.15
CA PHE A 37 19.13 5.64 0.00
C PHE A 37 19.19 4.77 -1.25
N LEU A 38 18.36 5.11 -2.25
CA LEU A 38 18.37 4.42 -3.52
C LEU A 38 19.49 4.96 -4.42
N ARG A 39 20.27 4.05 -5.01
CA ARG A 39 21.27 4.38 -6.03
C ARG A 39 20.85 3.81 -7.36
N GLU A 40 21.32 4.44 -8.44
CA GLU A 40 21.12 3.91 -9.78
C GLU A 40 21.71 2.50 -9.88
N ASN A 41 20.98 1.59 -10.53
CA ASN A 41 21.30 0.18 -10.69
C ASN A 41 21.18 -0.71 -9.44
N ASP A 42 20.76 -0.18 -8.29
CA ASP A 42 20.52 -1.01 -7.10
C ASP A 42 19.28 -1.89 -7.29
N ARG A 43 19.36 -3.12 -6.75
CA ARG A 43 18.18 -3.99 -6.59
C ARG A 43 17.43 -3.61 -5.33
N VAL A 44 16.12 -3.42 -5.50
CA VAL A 44 15.20 -3.05 -4.44
C VAL A 44 13.96 -3.91 -4.48
N SER A 45 13.35 -4.11 -3.32
CA SER A 45 12.03 -4.70 -3.16
C SER A 45 11.07 -3.60 -2.76
N PHE A 46 9.93 -3.53 -3.42
CA PHE A 46 8.91 -2.52 -3.21
C PHE A 46 7.52 -3.11 -3.41
N ASP A 47 6.52 -2.41 -2.92
CA ASP A 47 5.12 -2.73 -3.14
C ASP A 47 4.53 -1.82 -4.22
N SER A 48 3.80 -2.39 -5.18
CA SER A 48 3.11 -1.56 -6.19
C SER A 48 1.78 -1.10 -5.64
N ALA A 49 1.56 0.20 -5.69
CA ALA A 49 0.27 0.77 -5.37
C ALA A 49 -0.24 1.65 -6.52
N GLN A 50 -1.55 1.68 -6.68
CA GLN A 50 -2.23 2.58 -7.61
C GLN A 50 -2.20 3.99 -7.01
N GLY A 51 -1.58 4.95 -7.68
CA GLY A 51 -1.59 6.37 -7.28
C GLY A 51 -2.28 7.26 -8.31
N ASP A 52 -2.49 8.53 -7.96
CA ASP A 52 -3.13 9.53 -8.84
C ASP A 52 -2.40 9.77 -10.17
N ARG A 53 -1.12 9.39 -10.27
CA ARG A 53 -0.27 9.59 -11.45
C ARG A 53 0.21 8.29 -12.09
N GLY A 54 -0.41 7.16 -11.75
CA GLY A 54 -0.03 5.83 -12.22
C GLY A 54 0.53 4.94 -11.12
N LEU A 55 1.29 3.92 -11.50
CA LEU A 55 1.88 2.96 -10.58
C LEU A 55 2.98 3.63 -9.73
N LYS A 56 2.80 3.59 -8.41
CA LYS A 56 3.79 4.07 -7.43
C LYS A 56 4.40 2.88 -6.68
N ALA A 57 5.64 3.05 -6.24
CA ALA A 57 6.35 2.12 -5.38
C ALA A 57 6.28 2.58 -3.92
N GLU A 58 5.76 1.73 -3.04
CA GLU A 58 5.67 1.94 -1.59
C GLU A 58 6.56 0.93 -0.84
N ASN A 59 6.91 1.23 0.41
CA ASN A 59 7.70 0.33 1.28
C ASN A 59 9.02 -0.16 0.64
N VAL A 60 9.80 0.74 0.04
CA VAL A 60 11.00 0.36 -0.72
C VAL A 60 12.14 -0.05 0.22
N LYS A 61 12.74 -1.22 -0.04
CA LYS A 61 13.85 -1.82 0.72
C LYS A 61 14.98 -2.22 -0.22
N LEU A 62 16.23 -1.99 0.18
CA LEU A 62 17.41 -2.44 -0.57
C LEU A 62 17.60 -3.95 -0.40
N VAL A 63 17.73 -4.67 -1.51
CA VAL A 63 17.86 -6.15 -1.54
C VAL A 63 19.32 -6.58 -1.64
N THR A 64 20.28 -5.63 -1.68
CA THR A 64 21.70 -5.97 -1.84
C THR A 64 22.16 -6.93 -0.74
N GLY A 65 22.50 -8.14 -1.17
CA GLY A 65 22.74 -9.28 -0.31
C GLY A 65 24.11 -9.23 0.33
N GLU A 66 24.19 -8.57 1.48
CA GLU A 66 24.93 -9.07 2.65
C GLU A 66 24.39 -8.34 3.89
N LYS A 67 23.36 -8.91 4.51
CA LYS A 67 22.78 -8.40 5.75
C LYS A 67 23.67 -8.83 6.92
N ALA A 68 24.20 -7.89 7.70
CA ALA A 68 24.50 -8.10 9.12
C ALA A 68 23.57 -7.18 9.95
N PRO A 69 23.10 -7.63 11.13
CA PRO A 69 21.74 -7.39 11.64
C PRO A 69 21.65 -6.18 12.60
N ALA A 70 20.44 -6.00 13.16
CA ALA A 70 19.92 -4.93 14.02
C ALA A 70 19.27 -3.78 13.21
N GLU A 71 17.98 -3.50 13.33
CA GLU A 71 17.10 -3.62 14.49
C GLU A 71 15.66 -3.89 14.02
N GLU A 72 14.97 -4.73 14.77
CA GLU A 72 13.55 -4.99 14.63
C GLU A 72 12.74 -3.74 14.97
N GLU A 73 11.70 -3.49 14.19
CA GLU A 73 10.43 -3.07 14.75
C GLU A 73 9.33 -3.76 13.93
N SER A 74 8.98 -4.98 14.36
CA SER A 74 7.56 -5.34 14.53
C SER A 74 7.07 -4.44 15.67
N THR A 75 5.95 -3.73 15.58
CA THR A 75 4.58 -4.26 15.55
C THR A 75 3.63 -3.07 15.44
N GLU A 76 2.66 -3.11 14.55
CA GLU A 76 1.22 -2.83 14.82
C GLU A 76 0.48 -3.06 13.49
N GLU A 77 -0.25 -4.17 13.33
CA GLU A 77 -1.70 -4.26 13.62
C GLU A 77 -2.47 -3.29 12.70
N SER A 78 -3.20 -3.74 11.68
CA SER A 78 -4.41 -4.54 11.84
C SER A 78 -4.81 -5.11 10.47
N ALA A 79 -4.74 -6.42 10.32
CA ALA A 79 -5.51 -7.14 9.33
C ALA A 79 -6.18 -8.31 10.06
N GLU A 80 -7.51 -8.34 9.90
CA GLU A 80 -8.39 -9.49 10.06
C GLU A 80 -8.95 -9.76 11.47
N GLU A 81 -10.09 -9.11 11.76
CA GLU A 81 -11.25 -9.82 12.33
C GLU A 81 -12.45 -9.58 11.42
N SER A 82 -12.53 -10.37 10.35
CA SER A 82 -13.76 -10.62 9.59
C SER A 82 -14.22 -12.01 9.98
N THR A 83 -15.21 -12.08 10.86
CA THR A 83 -16.14 -13.19 11.17
C THR A 83 -16.97 -12.62 12.30
N GLU A 84 -18.26 -12.29 12.16
CA GLU A 84 -19.36 -13.20 11.92
C GLU A 84 -20.63 -12.34 11.88
N GLU A 85 -21.38 -12.34 10.77
CA GLU A 85 -22.82 -12.01 10.79
C GLU A 85 -23.51 -12.88 9.72
N PRO A 86 -23.86 -14.14 10.04
CA PRO A 86 -24.80 -14.90 9.25
C PRO A 86 -26.20 -14.34 9.49
N ALA A 87 -26.93 -14.18 8.38
CA ALA A 87 -28.31 -13.77 8.33
C ALA A 87 -29.22 -14.58 9.28
N GLU A 88 -30.06 -13.88 10.02
CA GLU A 88 -31.38 -14.39 10.39
C GLU A 88 -32.42 -13.27 10.24
N GLU A 89 -33.13 -13.29 9.11
CA GLU A 89 -34.49 -12.80 9.06
C GLU A 89 -35.35 -13.67 10.00
N PRO A 90 -36.28 -13.06 10.73
CA PRO A 90 -37.65 -13.51 10.52
C PRO A 90 -38.64 -12.36 10.31
N ALA A 91 -39.63 -12.71 9.49
CA ALA A 91 -40.74 -11.95 8.95
C ALA A 91 -41.76 -11.42 9.98
N GLU A 92 -42.58 -10.46 9.50
CA GLU A 92 -44.00 -10.22 9.85
C GLU A 92 -44.31 -9.87 11.32
N GLU A 93 -45.16 -8.94 11.71
CA GLU A 93 -46.49 -8.52 11.25
C GLU A 93 -46.84 -7.31 12.18
N LYS A 94 -47.37 -6.17 11.74
CA LYS A 94 -48.80 -5.83 11.62
C LYS A 94 -48.86 -4.33 11.29
N SER A 95 -49.59 -3.92 10.24
CA SER A 95 -50.95 -3.36 10.32
C SER A 95 -51.06 -2.18 11.30
N ALA A 96 -51.69 -1.05 11.00
CA ALA A 96 -52.50 -0.53 9.91
C ALA A 96 -52.75 0.96 10.26
N ASP A 97 -53.22 1.75 9.28
CA ASP A 97 -53.87 3.07 9.45
C ASP A 97 -53.05 4.15 10.19
N ASP A 98 -52.94 5.38 9.70
CA ASP A 98 -54.08 6.26 9.61
C ASP A 98 -53.67 7.52 8.82
N LYS A 99 -54.70 8.17 8.33
CA LYS A 99 -54.79 9.14 7.25
C LYS A 99 -54.87 10.55 7.83
N GLU A 100 -54.03 11.48 7.38
CA GLU A 100 -54.30 12.93 7.47
C GLU A 100 -53.41 13.65 6.44
N LYS A 101 -53.92 14.04 5.27
CA LYS A 101 -54.78 15.19 4.94
C LYS A 101 -54.12 16.55 5.24
N GLU A 102 -53.54 17.11 4.17
CA GLU A 102 -53.72 18.49 3.67
C GLU A 102 -53.80 19.64 4.70
N GLU A 103 -52.79 20.53 4.65
CA GLU A 103 -52.96 21.99 4.70
C GLU A 103 -51.98 22.67 3.73
#